data_AF-A0A5C7LUQ4-F1
#
_entry.id   AF-A0A5C7LUQ4-F1
#
_cell.length_a   1.000
_cell.length_b   1.000
_cell.length_c   1.000
_cell.angle_alpha   90.00
_cell.angle_beta   90.00
_cell.angle_gamma   90.00
#
_symmetry.space_group_name_H-M   'P 1'
#
loop_
_entity.id
_entity.type
_entity.pdbx_description
1 polymer ?
#
loop_
_entity_poly.entity_id
_entity_poly.type
_entity_poly.pdbx_seq_one_letter_code
_entity_poly.pdbx_strand_id
1 'polypeptide(L)' 'MTDMEKAEAVLALVDAFIVKQAITCAETVYQSDRVIEAAYEFIESLCNVAGYMEIDDDE' A
#
# COMPACT_ATOMS: atom_id res chain seq x y z
N MET A 1 9.83 -3.49 15.00
CA MET A 1 10.46 -2.94 13.77
C MET A 1 10.75 -1.48 14.04
N THR A 2 11.95 -1.07 13.72
CA THR A 2 12.37 0.34 13.62
C THR A 2 11.68 1.02 12.43
N ASP A 3 11.68 2.34 12.40
CA ASP A 3 11.11 3.10 11.27
C ASP A 3 11.82 2.79 9.95
N MET A 4 13.12 2.49 9.99
CA MET A 4 13.88 2.06 8.82
C MET A 4 13.36 0.74 8.26
N GLU A 5 13.17 -0.26 9.13
CA GLU A 5 12.65 -1.58 8.73
C GLU A 5 11.22 -1.48 8.17
N LYS A 6 10.39 -0.57 8.71
CA LYS A 6 9.05 -0.29 8.15
C LYS A 6 9.14 0.32 6.76
N ALA A 7 10.03 1.29 6.55
CA ALA A 7 10.22 1.93 5.25
C ALA A 7 10.66 0.92 4.18
N GLU A 8 11.61 0.04 4.52
CA GLU A 8 12.05 -1.04 3.62
C GLU A 8 10.92 -2.01 3.28
N ALA A 9 10.11 -2.39 4.28
CA ALA A 9 8.97 -3.27 4.07
C ALA A 9 7.86 -2.62 3.21
N VAL A 10 7.56 -1.33 3.42
CA VAL A 10 6.62 -0.58 2.58
C VAL A 10 7.11 -0.49 1.13
N LEU A 11 8.40 -0.21 0.93
CA LEU A 11 8.97 -0.14 -0.42
C LEU A 11 8.87 -1.50 -1.14
N ALA A 12 9.16 -2.60 -0.44
CA ALA A 12 9.01 -3.94 -0.99
C ALA A 12 7.56 -4.26 -1.40
N LEU A 13 6.56 -3.80 -0.62
CA LEU A 13 5.15 -3.95 -0.98
C LEU A 13 4.79 -3.13 -2.23
N VAL A 14 5.29 -1.90 -2.34
CA VAL A 14 5.08 -1.03 -3.52
C VAL A 14 5.66 -1.69 -4.77
N ASP A 15 6.90 -2.15 -4.72
CA ASP A 15 7.56 -2.81 -5.85
C ASP A 15 6.80 -4.07 -6.29
N ALA A 16 6.36 -4.88 -5.33
CA ALA A 16 5.57 -6.08 -5.61
C ALA A 16 4.22 -5.73 -6.26
N PHE A 17 3.54 -4.67 -5.80
CA PHE A 17 2.26 -4.23 -6.35
C PHE A 17 2.41 -3.71 -7.79
N ILE A 18 3.45 -2.91 -8.06
CA ILE A 18 3.77 -2.39 -9.41
C ILE A 18 3.95 -3.54 -10.40
N VAL A 19 4.73 -4.56 -10.03
CA VAL A 19 4.98 -5.73 -10.88
C VAL A 19 3.70 -6.55 -11.05
N LYS A 20 3.02 -6.89 -9.94
CA LYS A 20 1.81 -7.74 -9.96
C LYS A 20 0.70 -7.15 -10.81
N GLN A 21 0.51 -5.83 -10.75
CA GLN A 21 -0.54 -5.13 -11.50
C GLN A 21 -0.08 -4.57 -12.84
N ALA A 22 1.19 -4.82 -13.22
CA ALA A 22 1.82 -4.31 -14.43
C ALA A 22 1.61 -2.79 -14.63
N ILE A 23 1.89 -2.02 -13.58
CA ILE A 23 1.80 -0.56 -13.60
C ILE A 23 3.05 -0.02 -14.29
N THR A 24 2.89 0.53 -15.48
CA THR A 24 4.01 1.07 -16.28
C THR A 24 4.05 2.59 -16.30
N CYS A 25 2.94 3.24 -15.96
CA CYS A 25 2.81 4.69 -15.86
C CYS A 25 1.65 5.08 -14.95
N ALA A 26 1.57 6.37 -14.61
CA ALA A 26 0.49 6.92 -13.79
C ALA A 26 -0.90 6.72 -14.44
N GLU A 27 -0.99 6.72 -15.77
CA GLU A 27 -2.25 6.48 -16.48
C GLU A 27 -2.83 5.10 -16.15
N THR A 28 -1.98 4.06 -16.09
CA THR A 28 -2.40 2.70 -15.72
C THR A 28 -2.99 2.63 -14.31
N VAL A 29 -2.56 3.51 -13.40
CA VAL A 29 -3.10 3.55 -12.03
C VAL A 29 -4.58 3.93 -12.03
N TYR A 30 -4.97 4.88 -12.88
CA TYR A 30 -6.33 5.43 -12.91
C TYR A 30 -7.25 4.76 -13.92
N GLN A 31 -6.70 4.15 -14.97
CA GLN A 31 -7.48 3.61 -16.08
C GLN A 31 -7.60 2.08 -16.06
N SER A 32 -7.04 1.41 -15.05
CA SER A 32 -7.06 -0.06 -14.99
C SER A 32 -7.90 -0.57 -13.83
N ASP A 33 -9.03 -1.20 -14.15
CA ASP A 33 -9.94 -1.78 -13.15
C ASP A 33 -9.22 -2.73 -12.19
N ARG A 34 -8.30 -3.57 -12.69
CA ARG A 34 -7.52 -4.49 -11.85
C ARG A 34 -6.70 -3.77 -10.76
N VAL A 35 -6.22 -2.55 -11.05
CA VAL A 35 -5.45 -1.75 -10.09
C VAL A 35 -6.39 -1.21 -9.02
N ILE A 36 -7.56 -0.71 -9.43
CA ILE A 36 -8.59 -0.17 -8.55
C ILE A 36 -9.14 -1.26 -7.62
N GLU A 37 -9.47 -2.44 -8.18
CA GLU A 37 -9.97 -3.59 -7.43
C GLU A 37 -8.96 -4.09 -6.39
N ALA A 38 -7.66 -4.09 -6.73
CA ALA A 38 -6.59 -4.52 -5.83
C ALA A 38 -6.12 -3.42 -4.84
N ALA A 39 -6.59 -2.18 -4.98
CA ALA A 39 -6.06 -1.05 -4.22
C ALA A 39 -6.35 -1.16 -2.72
N TYR A 40 -7.53 -1.65 -2.32
CA TYR A 40 -7.89 -1.72 -0.91
C TYR A 40 -7.03 -2.72 -0.13
N GLU A 41 -6.80 -3.92 -0.68
CA GLU A 41 -5.91 -4.93 -0.07
C GLU A 41 -4.47 -4.41 0.03
N PHE A 42 -4.03 -3.65 -0.97
CA PHE A 42 -2.71 -3.01 -0.95
C PHE A 42 -2.61 -1.96 0.16
N ILE A 43 -3.60 -1.07 0.28
CA ILE A 43 -3.65 -0.03 1.32
C ILE A 43 -3.70 -0.68 2.72
N GLU A 44 -4.52 -1.71 2.92
CA GLU A 44 -4.56 -2.48 4.17
C GLU A 44 -3.18 -3.07 4.52
N SER A 45 -2.50 -3.65 3.53
CA SER A 45 -1.14 -4.19 3.71
C SER A 45 -0.14 -3.10 4.13
N LEU A 46 -0.24 -1.89 3.58
CA LEU A 46 0.59 -0.75 4.00
C LEU A 46 0.29 -0.35 5.45
N CYS A 47 -0.99 -0.26 5.83
CA CYS A 47 -1.39 0.08 7.20
C CYS A 47 -0.93 -0.97 8.22
N ASN A 48 -0.97 -2.26 7.86
CA ASN A 48 -0.48 -3.34 8.71
C ASN A 48 1.03 -3.24 9.01
N VAL A 49 1.82 -2.61 8.13
CA VAL A 49 3.26 -2.38 8.33
C VAL A 49 3.53 -1.03 9.00
N ALA A 50 2.92 0.04 8.50
CA ALA A 50 3.16 1.40 8.98
C ALA A 50 2.56 1.62 10.37
N GLY A 51 1.39 1.03 10.63
CA GLY A 51 0.52 1.28 11.76
C GLY A 51 -0.75 2.02 11.31
N TYR A 52 -1.84 1.78 12.04
CA TYR A 52 -3.08 2.54 11.91
C TYR A 52 -3.01 3.79 12.78
N MET A 53 -3.82 4.79 12.44
CA MET A 53 -4.03 5.94 13.32
C MET A 53 -4.69 5.47 14.62
N GLU A 54 -4.13 5.84 15.77
CA GLU A 54 -4.78 5.62 17.06
C GLU A 54 -6.03 6.51 17.13
N ILE A 55 -7.17 5.90 17.44
CA ILE A 55 -8.39 6.62 17.76
C ILE A 55 -8.42 6.69 19.30
N ASP A 56 -8.45 7.90 19.85
CA ASP A 56 -8.62 8.11 21.28
C ASP A 56 -10.07 7.68 21.63
N ASP A 57 -10.24 6.60 22.37
CA ASP A 57 -11.54 5.98 22.72
C ASP A 57 -12.28 6.76 23.83
N ASP A 58 -11.95 8.04 24.03
CA ASP A 58 -12.52 8.95 25.05
C ASP A 58 -13.73 9.76 24.49
N GLU A 59 -14.66 9.09 23.79
CA GLU A 59 -16.03 9.56 23.51
C GLU A 59 -17.11 8.51 23.84
#